data_AF-A0A972JGT1-F1
#
_entry.id   AF-A0A972JGT1-F1
#
_cell.length_a   1.000
_cell.length_b   1.000
_cell.length_c   1.000
_cell.angle_alpha   90.00
_cell.angle_beta   90.00
_cell.angle_gamma   90.00
#
_symmetry.space_group_name_H-M   'P 1'
#
loop_
_entity.id
_entity.type
_entity.pdbx_description
1 polymer ?
#
loop_
_entity_poly.entity_id
_entity_poly.type
_entity_poly.pdbx_seq_one_letter_code
_entity_poly.pdbx_strand_id
1 'polypeptide(L)'
;MKIAAVIVRLLLGAMYVFASVSFFLMNPADMPKMEGAIQKVNEGFGATVYLFPLVKVLELLCGLSLVTGFFVPLSAVVILPITINIFLYHCFLTPSPDQLVVPALMLIANIFILIHKRDHYKAIFVK
;
A
#
# COMPACT_ATOMS: atom_id res chain seq x y z
N MET A 1 -19.02 -2.37 -15.39
CA MET A 1 -18.12 -1.98 -14.26
C MET A 1 -17.74 -3.12 -13.32
N LYS A 2 -18.56 -4.17 -13.10
CA LYS A 2 -18.25 -5.23 -12.12
C LYS A 2 -16.90 -5.93 -12.38
N ILE A 3 -16.61 -6.29 -13.63
CA ILE A 3 -15.36 -6.97 -14.01
C ILE A 3 -14.14 -6.07 -13.79
N ALA A 4 -14.20 -4.80 -14.22
CA ALA A 4 -13.12 -3.83 -14.00
C ALA A 4 -12.81 -3.65 -12.51
N ALA A 5 -13.84 -3.54 -11.66
CA ALA A 5 -13.64 -3.43 -10.21
C ALA A 5 -13.02 -4.69 -9.59
N VAL A 6 -13.35 -5.87 -10.11
CA VAL A 6 -12.70 -7.12 -9.69
C VAL A 6 -11.23 -7.14 -10.11
N ILE A 7 -10.91 -6.77 -11.35
CA ILE A 7 -9.53 -6.75 -11.86
C ILE A 7 -8.68 -5.77 -11.05
N VAL A 8 -9.13 -4.53 -10.88
CA VAL A 8 -8.39 -3.49 -10.14
C VAL A 8 -8.14 -3.94 -8.69
N ARG A 9 -9.17 -4.49 -8.05
CA ARG A 9 -9.06 -5.03 -6.69
C ARG A 9 -8.04 -6.18 -6.60
N LEU A 10 -8.09 -7.13 -7.53
CA LEU A 10 -7.19 -8.28 -7.52
C LEU A 10 -5.74 -7.85 -7.77
N LEU A 11 -5.50 -6.97 -8.74
CA LEU A 11 -4.16 -6.44 -9.02
C LEU A 11 -3.61 -5.68 -7.82
N LEU A 12 -4.38 -4.74 -7.26
CA LEU A 12 -3.96 -3.97 -6.10
C LEU A 12 -3.67 -4.87 -4.89
N GLY A 13 -4.57 -5.81 -4.60
CA GLY A 13 -4.39 -6.77 -3.51
C GLY A 13 -3.15 -7.65 -3.70
N ALA A 14 -2.94 -8.17 -4.92
CA ALA A 14 -1.79 -8.99 -5.24
C ALA A 14 -0.47 -8.21 -5.09
N MET A 15 -0.44 -6.93 -5.45
CA MET A 15 0.74 -6.08 -5.26
C MET A 15 1.10 -5.90 -3.78
N TYR A 16 0.12 -5.65 -2.90
CA TYR A 16 0.40 -5.56 -1.46
C TYR A 16 0.86 -6.89 -0.87
N VAL A 17 0.23 -8.00 -1.25
CA VAL A 17 0.64 -9.34 -0.80
C VAL A 17 2.07 -9.62 -1.24
N PHE A 18 2.38 -9.38 -2.52
CA PHE A 18 3.72 -9.57 -3.07
C PHE A 18 4.76 -8.70 -2.36
N ALA A 19 4.47 -7.41 -2.16
CA ALA A 19 5.37 -6.48 -1.48
C ALA A 19 5.61 -6.85 0.00
N SER A 20 4.62 -7.46 0.65
CA SER A 20 4.73 -7.88 2.05
C SER A 20 5.45 -9.20 2.20
N VAL A 21 5.08 -10.21 1.41
CA VAL A 21 5.73 -11.53 1.41
C VAL A 21 7.19 -11.39 1.01
N SER A 22 7.48 -10.60 -0.04
CA SER A 22 8.86 -10.33 -0.45
C SER A 22 9.68 -9.70 0.68
N PHE A 23 9.11 -8.76 1.44
CA PHE A 23 9.80 -8.16 2.57
C PHE A 23 10.16 -9.17 3.66
N PHE A 24 9.25 -10.09 4.02
CA PHE A 24 9.52 -11.09 5.06
C PHE A 24 10.45 -12.21 4.61
N LEU A 25 10.53 -12.48 3.30
CA LEU A 25 11.44 -13.48 2.73
C LEU A 25 12.82 -12.90 2.37
N MET A 26 12.92 -11.59 2.17
CA MET A 26 14.15 -10.94 1.76
C MET A 26 15.12 -10.83 2.93
N ASN A 27 16.37 -11.22 2.69
CA ASN A 27 17.43 -11.11 3.66
C ASN A 27 17.89 -9.64 3.75
N PRO A 28 17.98 -9.03 4.95
CA PRO A 28 18.45 -7.65 5.09
C PRO A 28 19.82 -7.37 4.49
N ALA A 29 20.68 -8.41 4.36
CA ALA A 29 22.00 -8.31 3.76
C ALA A 29 21.98 -8.03 2.24
N ASP A 30 20.87 -8.35 1.56
CA ASP A 30 20.73 -8.20 0.11
C ASP A 30 20.08 -6.85 -0.28
N MET A 31 19.77 -5.99 0.70
CA MET A 31 19.21 -4.67 0.41
C MET A 31 20.26 -3.78 -0.29
N PRO A 32 19.90 -3.13 -1.41
CA PRO A 32 20.77 -2.16 -2.05
C PRO A 32 21.18 -1.08 -1.05
N LYS A 33 22.45 -0.65 -1.12
CA LYS A 33 22.91 0.49 -0.33
C LYS A 33 22.11 1.72 -0.74
N MET A 34 21.40 2.28 0.21
CA MET A 34 20.66 3.53 0.04
C MET A 34 21.59 4.70 0.34
N GLU A 35 21.51 5.76 -0.46
CA GLU A 35 22.36 6.94 -0.30
C GLU A 35 21.53 8.18 0.03
N GLY A 36 22.15 9.14 0.72
CA GLY A 36 21.59 10.48 0.95
C GLY A 36 20.35 10.49 1.84
N ALA A 37 19.32 11.23 1.43
CA ALA A 37 18.10 11.45 2.21
C ALA A 37 17.28 10.17 2.44
N ILE A 38 17.31 9.25 1.47
CA ILE A 38 16.63 7.94 1.52
C ILE A 38 17.15 7.10 2.68
N GLN A 39 18.48 7.07 2.83
CA GLN A 39 19.12 6.34 3.93
C GLN A 39 18.67 6.87 5.29
N LYS A 40 18.73 8.19 5.50
CA LYS A 40 18.35 8.82 6.78
C LYS A 40 16.90 8.54 7.16
N VAL A 41 15.98 8.60 6.19
CA VAL A 41 14.56 8.33 6.45
C VAL A 41 14.33 6.85 6.78
N ASN A 42 14.96 5.93 6.05
CA ASN A 42 14.84 4.50 6.33
C ASN A 42 15.51 4.08 7.64
N GLU A 43 16.63 4.70 8.01
CA GLU A 43 17.22 4.54 9.34
C GLU A 43 16.28 5.06 10.43
N GLY A 44 15.64 6.22 10.21
CA GLY A 44 14.64 6.76 11.13
C GLY A 44 13.44 5.84 11.32
N PHE A 45 12.92 5.27 10.23
CA PHE A 45 11.86 4.24 10.29
C PHE A 45 12.35 2.97 10.99
N GLY A 46 13.56 2.51 10.67
CA GLY A 46 14.19 1.33 11.28
C GLY A 46 14.42 1.46 12.78
N ALA A 47 14.75 2.67 13.25
CA ALA A 47 14.98 2.96 14.67
C ALA A 47 13.76 2.68 15.54
N THR A 48 12.55 2.75 14.97
CA THR A 48 11.32 2.42 15.70
C THR A 48 11.14 0.93 15.94
N VAL A 49 11.85 0.06 15.21
CA VAL A 49 11.77 -1.42 15.24
C VAL A 49 10.41 -1.99 14.78
N TYR A 50 9.29 -1.40 15.17
CA TYR A 50 7.95 -1.92 14.92
C TYR A 50 7.30 -1.39 13.63
N LEU A 51 7.74 -0.24 13.10
CA LEU A 51 7.00 0.45 12.02
C LEU A 51 7.01 -0.34 10.71
N PHE A 52 8.18 -0.83 10.26
CA PHE A 52 8.26 -1.66 9.06
C PHE A 52 7.45 -2.97 9.17
N PRO A 53 7.61 -3.77 10.25
CA PRO A 53 6.76 -4.93 10.47
C PRO A 53 5.26 -4.59 10.49
N LEU A 54 4.85 -3.52 11.18
CA LEU A 54 3.45 -3.10 11.26
C LEU A 54 2.88 -2.77 9.88
N VAL A 55 3.57 -1.94 9.10
CA VAL A 55 3.16 -1.57 7.74
C VAL A 55 3.03 -2.82 6.87
N LYS A 56 4.00 -3.74 6.93
CA LYS A 56 4.01 -4.96 6.10
C LYS A 56 2.95 -5.97 6.51
N VAL A 57 2.63 -6.08 7.79
CA VAL A 57 1.49 -6.90 8.26
C VAL A 57 0.18 -6.29 7.78
N LEU A 58 0.00 -4.97 7.89
CA LEU A 58 -1.22 -4.30 7.42
C LEU A 58 -1.38 -4.41 5.89
N GLU A 59 -0.30 -4.24 5.12
CA GLU A 59 -0.28 -4.48 3.68
C GLU A 59 -0.66 -5.92 3.35
N LEU A 60 -0.13 -6.91 4.06
CA LEU A 60 -0.45 -8.31 3.84
C LEU A 60 -1.93 -8.62 4.13
N LEU A 61 -2.43 -8.19 5.29
CA LEU A 61 -3.82 -8.45 5.70
C LEU A 61 -4.81 -7.75 4.77
N CYS A 62 -4.57 -6.48 4.45
CA CYS A 62 -5.41 -5.74 3.51
C CYS A 62 -5.30 -6.31 2.09
N GLY A 63 -4.10 -6.69 1.65
CA GLY A 63 -3.85 -7.31 0.35
C GLY A 63 -4.60 -8.63 0.19
N LEU A 64 -4.51 -9.53 1.18
CA LEU A 64 -5.25 -10.81 1.20
C LEU A 64 -6.76 -10.58 1.22
N SER A 65 -7.24 -9.62 2.02
CA SER A 65 -8.64 -9.22 2.05
C SER A 65 -9.10 -8.69 0.68
N LEU A 66 -8.31 -7.86 0.01
CA LEU A 66 -8.59 -7.38 -1.33
C LEU A 66 -8.60 -8.51 -2.34
N VAL A 67 -7.68 -9.48 -2.28
CA VAL A 67 -7.67 -10.64 -3.21
C VAL A 67 -8.89 -11.54 -3.00
N THR A 68 -9.14 -11.96 -1.76
CA THR A 68 -10.25 -12.87 -1.39
C THR A 68 -11.62 -12.22 -1.55
N GLY A 69 -11.70 -10.90 -1.42
CA GLY A 69 -12.96 -10.15 -1.51
C GLY A 69 -13.69 -10.01 -0.19
N PHE A 70 -13.05 -10.47 0.89
CA PHE A 70 -13.55 -10.32 2.24
C PHE A 70 -13.21 -8.93 2.78
N PHE A 71 -14.12 -8.23 3.46
CA PHE A 71 -13.89 -6.89 4.03
C PHE A 71 -13.30 -5.81 3.10
N VAL A 72 -13.56 -5.88 1.79
CA VAL A 72 -13.02 -4.92 0.79
C VAL A 72 -13.18 -3.45 1.19
N PRO A 73 -14.36 -2.97 1.64
CA PRO A 73 -14.51 -1.55 2.00
C PRO A 73 -13.64 -1.15 3.19
N LEU A 74 -13.52 -2.01 4.20
CA LEU A 74 -12.68 -1.74 5.36
C LEU A 74 -11.20 -1.69 4.97
N SER A 75 -10.73 -2.69 4.22
CA SER A 75 -9.33 -2.77 3.80
C SER A 75 -8.90 -1.61 2.92
N ALA A 76 -9.78 -1.12 2.04
CA ALA A 76 -9.50 0.05 1.21
C ALA A 76 -9.30 1.33 2.04
N VAL A 77 -9.98 1.45 3.19
CA VAL A 77 -9.81 2.57 4.14
C VAL A 77 -8.54 2.38 4.97
N VAL A 78 -8.31 1.18 5.51
CA VAL A 78 -7.15 0.88 6.37
C VAL A 78 -5.83 1.04 5.62
N ILE A 79 -5.78 0.62 4.35
CA ILE A 79 -4.55 0.68 3.53
C ILE A 79 -4.30 2.06 2.92
N LEU A 80 -5.31 2.95 2.89
CA LEU A 80 -5.22 4.27 2.28
C LEU A 80 -4.06 5.12 2.84
N PRO A 81 -3.91 5.35 4.16
CA PRO A 81 -2.81 6.16 4.68
C PRO A 81 -1.43 5.58 4.36
N ILE A 82 -1.30 4.25 4.35
CA ILE A 82 -0.06 3.56 3.97
C ILE A 82 0.26 3.82 2.50
N THR A 83 -0.74 3.70 1.63
CA THR A 83 -0.60 3.91 0.18
C THR A 83 -0.25 5.36 -0.15
N ILE A 84 -0.86 6.31 0.56
CA ILE A 84 -0.51 7.73 0.47
C ILE A 84 0.94 7.92 0.89
N ASN A 85 1.38 7.33 2.00
CA ASN A 85 2.77 7.45 2.45
C ASN A 85 3.76 6.88 1.43
N ILE A 86 3.48 5.72 0.84
CA ILE A 86 4.30 5.14 -0.24
C ILE A 86 4.40 6.11 -1.42
N PHE A 87 3.27 6.66 -1.87
CA PHE A 87 3.26 7.63 -2.98
C PHE A 87 4.07 8.89 -2.65
N LEU A 88 3.87 9.47 -1.46
CA LEU A 88 4.60 10.67 -1.04
C LEU A 88 6.09 10.40 -0.85
N TYR A 89 6.45 9.25 -0.28
CA TYR A 89 7.83 8.81 -0.17
C TYR A 89 8.51 8.84 -1.53
N HIS A 90 7.89 8.23 -2.55
CA HIS A 90 8.46 8.24 -3.90
C HIS A 90 8.44 9.64 -4.55
N CYS A 91 7.39 10.42 -4.33
CA CYS A 91 7.27 11.77 -4.86
C CYS A 91 8.36 12.73 -4.35
N PHE A 92 8.75 12.61 -3.08
CA PHE A 92 9.71 13.52 -2.47
C PHE A 92 11.14 12.98 -2.39
N LEU A 93 11.33 11.67 -2.19
CA LEU A 93 12.65 11.08 -1.97
C LEU A 93 13.21 10.36 -3.21
N THR A 94 12.37 9.91 -4.12
CA THR A 94 12.79 9.25 -5.36
C THR A 94 11.99 9.73 -6.58
N PRO A 95 12.06 11.03 -6.93
CA PRO A 95 11.20 11.66 -7.95
C PRO A 95 11.55 11.26 -9.40
N SER A 96 11.99 10.03 -9.62
CA SER A 96 12.20 9.48 -10.96
C SER A 96 10.86 8.97 -11.52
N PRO A 97 10.52 9.28 -12.78
CA PRO A 97 9.27 8.82 -13.40
C PRO A 97 9.04 7.31 -13.23
N ASP A 98 10.09 6.51 -13.42
CA ASP A 98 10.05 5.05 -13.33
C ASP A 98 9.64 4.53 -11.94
N GLN A 99 9.98 5.27 -10.88
CA GLN A 99 9.69 4.89 -9.50
C GLN A 99 8.34 5.43 -9.01
N LEU A 100 7.74 6.38 -9.74
CA LEU A 100 6.48 7.02 -9.34
C LEU A 100 5.25 6.34 -9.94
N VAL A 101 5.39 5.70 -11.11
CA VAL A 101 4.25 5.09 -11.84
C VAL A 101 3.52 4.07 -10.98
N VAL A 102 4.24 3.14 -10.36
CA VAL A 102 3.62 2.05 -9.59
C VAL A 102 2.89 2.58 -8.34
N PRO A 103 3.52 3.38 -7.45
CA PRO A 103 2.82 4.00 -6.32
C PRO A 103 1.61 4.84 -6.73
N ALA A 104 1.70 5.58 -7.84
CA ALA A 104 0.57 6.38 -8.34
C ALA A 104 -0.59 5.48 -8.77
N LEU A 105 -0.33 4.41 -9.51
CA LEU A 105 -1.35 3.44 -9.92
C LEU A 105 -1.99 2.75 -8.72
N MET A 106 -1.22 2.40 -7.69
CA MET A 106 -1.76 1.82 -6.46
C MET A 106 -2.71 2.80 -5.75
N LEU A 107 -2.31 4.07 -5.63
CA LEU A 107 -3.15 5.10 -5.01
C LEU A 107 -4.45 5.32 -5.80
N ILE A 108 -4.35 5.43 -7.13
CA ILE A 108 -5.51 5.59 -8.02
C ILE A 108 -6.44 4.38 -7.90
N ALA A 109 -5.90 3.16 -7.90
CA ALA A 109 -6.66 1.93 -7.72
C ALA A 109 -7.39 1.88 -6.38
N ASN A 110 -6.72 2.28 -5.29
CA ASN A 110 -7.33 2.32 -3.96
C ASN A 110 -8.47 3.35 -3.90
N ILE A 111 -8.25 4.55 -4.44
CA ILE A 111 -9.28 5.60 -4.55
C ILE A 111 -10.47 5.12 -5.40
N PHE A 112 -10.22 4.45 -6.51
CA PHE A 112 -11.27 3.88 -7.35
C PHE A 112 -12.14 2.88 -6.57
N ILE A 113 -11.53 2.00 -5.76
CA ILE A 113 -12.27 1.04 -4.92
C ILE A 113 -13.11 1.78 -3.86
N LEU A 114 -12.54 2.80 -3.21
CA LEU A 114 -13.26 3.65 -2.25
C LEU A 114 -14.49 4.29 -2.89
N ILE A 115 -14.33 4.93 -4.06
CA ILE A 115 -15.45 5.57 -4.77
C ILE A 115 -16.49 4.52 -5.20
N HIS A 116 -16.05 3.37 -5.70
CA HIS A 116 -16.94 2.30 -6.16
C HIS A 116 -17.75 1.67 -5.02
N LYS A 117 -17.18 1.60 -3.80
CA LYS A 117 -17.84 1.06 -2.60
C LYS A 117 -18.43 2.13 -1.69
N ARG A 118 -18.54 3.39 -2.17
CA ARG A 118 -18.99 4.54 -1.38
C ARG A 118 -20.29 4.34 -0.59
N ASP A 119 -21.23 3.55 -1.12
CA ASP A 119 -22.51 3.29 -0.48
C ASP A 119 -22.35 2.57 0.87
N HIS A 120 -21.26 1.82 1.07
CA HIS A 120 -20.95 1.13 2.33
C HIS A 120 -20.40 2.08 3.40
N TYR A 121 -19.92 3.26 3.03
CA TYR A 121 -19.40 4.25 3.98
C TYR A 121 -20.46 5.24 4.46
N LYS A 122 -21.67 5.22 3.90
CA LYS A 122 -22.75 6.16 4.27
C LYS A 122 -23.05 6.10 5.77
N ALA A 123 -23.00 4.91 6.37
CA ALA A 123 -23.20 4.69 7.79
C ALA A 123 -22.12 5.35 8.68
N ILE A 124 -20.92 5.60 8.15
CA ILE A 124 -19.80 6.23 8.88
C ILE A 124 -19.99 7.76 8.94
N PHE A 125 -20.65 8.34 7.93
CA PHE A 125 -20.86 9.78 7.80
C PHE A 125 -22.25 10.23 8.25
N VAL A 126 -22.99 9.37 8.95
CA VAL A 126 -24.29 9.76 9.54
C VAL A 126 -24.02 10.58 10.79
N LYS A 127 -24.62 11.76 10.84
CA LYS A 127 -24.63 12.64 12.00
C LYS A 127 -25.64 12.15 13.04
#